data_AF-A0A2I7KAF2-F1
#
_entry.id   AF-A0A2I7KAF2-F1
#
_cell.length_a   1.000
_cell.length_b   1.000
_cell.length_c   1.000
_cell.angle_alpha   90.00
_cell.angle_beta   90.00
_cell.angle_gamma   90.00
#
_symmetry.space_group_name_H-M   'P 1'
#
loop_
_entity.id
_entity.type
_entity.pdbx_description
1 polymer ?
#
loop_
_entity_poly.entity_id
_entity_poly.type
_entity_poly.pdbx_seq_one_letter_code
_entity_poly.pdbx_strand_id
1 'polypeptide(L)'
;MRARLILAFLLAPLGLAPPVQGEAAGPDGPSYAGLEICNDTAVPQSVSLAYRDDGRWMSHGWWALPPETCERVLDDPLKNRFYYFRSEAQNWQFLDERISFCTAPGEFTIYGDRDCAIRGYDSAFFAKIDTDVPAPPSSSGQPVVAYVARLSLHSRPKTGGAGPLSTVLSGAGATADSAFDQDVTFQGCEERGDGRVICKLVMGAGQLCVTNDGMTDPAIIDRLQALDPGTPLRVSGKSLTSGDRVTFASLNALTKREETRHDLMLDDLAGQWVSQADAYDLFVIEGAARRNFYGSVETMTELLSVQTACDDATGAGPYLVAQAEDGGPTHCYRIISLTENELVLSYMPRGTELRYQRHDLPLN
;
A
#
# COMPACT_ATOMS: atom_id res chain seq x y z
N MET A 1 67.16 -6.70 -41.63
CA MET A 1 68.14 -5.75 -42.19
C MET A 1 67.54 -5.06 -43.41
N ARG A 2 67.89 -3.77 -43.63
CA ARG A 2 67.43 -2.80 -44.65
C ARG A 2 66.19 -1.99 -44.21
N ALA A 3 66.34 -0.84 -43.55
CA ALA A 3 66.87 0.47 -44.00
C ALA A 3 65.97 1.09 -45.08
N ARG A 4 65.66 2.38 -45.13
CA ARG A 4 65.89 3.64 -44.39
C ARG A 4 65.08 4.66 -45.22
N LEU A 5 64.48 5.69 -44.65
CA LEU A 5 64.81 7.08 -45.01
C LEU A 5 64.03 8.08 -44.15
N ILE A 6 64.81 9.01 -43.61
CA ILE A 6 64.40 10.24 -42.94
C ILE A 6 64.20 11.29 -44.03
N LEU A 7 63.16 12.11 -43.94
CA LEU A 7 63.25 13.50 -44.38
C LEU A 7 62.36 14.38 -43.51
N ALA A 8 63.02 15.27 -42.76
CA ALA A 8 62.42 16.36 -42.03
C ALA A 8 62.09 17.50 -43.00
N PHE A 9 60.89 18.07 -42.87
CA PHE A 9 60.62 19.45 -43.28
C PHE A 9 59.98 20.19 -42.10
N LEU A 10 60.69 21.23 -41.65
CA LEU A 10 60.27 22.24 -40.71
C LEU A 10 59.13 23.09 -41.31
N LEU A 11 58.11 23.42 -40.51
CA LEU A 11 57.44 24.74 -40.44
C LEU A 11 56.36 24.68 -39.33
N ALA A 12 56.56 25.45 -38.26
CA ALA A 12 55.56 25.82 -37.26
C ALA A 12 54.92 27.19 -37.65
N PRO A 13 53.98 27.77 -36.88
CA PRO A 13 52.70 27.25 -36.40
C PRO A 13 51.55 28.19 -36.82
N LEU A 14 50.34 27.67 -37.04
CA LEU A 14 49.11 28.49 -36.98
C LEU A 14 48.12 27.82 -36.04
N GLY A 15 47.84 28.50 -34.93
CA GLY A 15 46.91 28.04 -33.92
C GLY A 15 45.49 27.97 -34.46
N LEU A 16 44.85 26.83 -34.21
CA LEU A 16 43.40 26.67 -34.20
C LEU A 16 43.08 25.84 -32.97
N ALA A 17 42.41 26.48 -32.01
CA ALA A 17 41.79 25.83 -30.87
C ALA A 17 40.74 24.80 -31.34
N PRO A 18 40.47 23.73 -30.56
CA PRO A 18 39.60 22.65 -30.98
C PRO A 18 38.13 23.11 -31.04
N PRO A 19 37.28 22.55 -31.91
CA PRO A 19 35.85 22.61 -31.67
C PRO A 19 35.56 21.72 -30.45
N VAL A 20 35.18 22.36 -29.35
CA VAL A 20 34.44 21.76 -28.25
C VAL A 20 33.21 21.09 -28.87
N GLN A 21 33.19 19.76 -28.87
CA GLN A 21 31.97 19.02 -29.17
C GLN A 21 31.01 19.33 -28.01
N GLY A 22 29.96 20.09 -28.32
CA GLY A 22 28.88 20.34 -27.38
C GLY A 22 28.26 19.01 -26.98
N GLU A 23 28.32 18.73 -25.69
CA GLU A 23 27.51 17.70 -25.05
C GLU A 23 26.04 17.98 -25.41
N ALA A 24 25.42 17.02 -26.08
CA ALA A 24 23.99 17.07 -26.35
C ALA A 24 23.27 16.95 -25.01
N ALA A 25 22.72 18.07 -24.52
CA ALA A 25 21.74 18.05 -23.45
C ALA A 25 20.55 17.20 -23.92
N GLY A 26 20.36 16.04 -23.28
CA GLY A 26 19.12 15.30 -23.36
C GLY A 26 17.96 16.15 -22.80
N PRO A 27 16.70 15.80 -23.09
CA PRO A 27 15.57 16.53 -22.54
C PRO A 27 15.55 16.37 -21.02
N ASP A 28 15.92 17.43 -20.31
CA ASP A 28 15.67 17.58 -18.88
C ASP A 28 14.15 17.54 -18.67
N GLY A 29 13.66 16.49 -17.99
CA GLY A 29 12.26 16.41 -17.58
C GLY A 29 11.90 17.57 -16.63
N PRO A 30 10.60 17.85 -16.43
CA PRO A 30 10.20 18.91 -15.51
C PRO A 30 10.75 18.62 -14.11
N SER A 31 11.41 19.61 -13.50
CA SER A 31 11.77 19.62 -12.08
C SER A 31 10.89 20.67 -11.40
N TYR A 32 10.29 20.34 -10.26
CA TYR A 32 9.44 21.26 -9.49
C TYR A 32 10.14 21.69 -8.21
N ALA A 33 9.90 22.92 -7.77
CA ALA A 33 10.52 23.50 -6.57
C ALA A 33 9.86 23.02 -5.27
N GLY A 34 8.84 22.17 -5.36
CA GLY A 34 8.06 21.65 -4.24
C GLY A 34 6.62 21.32 -4.65
N LEU A 35 5.81 20.94 -3.68
CA LEU A 35 4.44 20.45 -3.87
C LEU A 35 3.45 21.35 -3.14
N GLU A 36 2.45 21.79 -3.87
CA GLU A 36 1.31 22.55 -3.37
C GLU A 36 0.04 21.74 -3.57
N ILE A 37 -0.81 21.73 -2.54
CA ILE A 37 -2.15 21.12 -2.61
C ILE A 37 -3.17 22.25 -2.52
N CYS A 38 -4.02 22.35 -3.55
CA CYS A 38 -5.10 23.31 -3.63
C CYS A 38 -6.42 22.68 -3.24
N ASN A 39 -7.10 23.28 -2.26
CA ASN A 39 -8.48 22.99 -1.93
C ASN A 39 -9.43 23.76 -2.86
N ASP A 40 -9.69 23.19 -4.03
CA ASP A 40 -10.69 23.66 -5.00
C ASP A 40 -12.10 23.11 -4.71
N THR A 41 -12.38 22.81 -3.44
CA THR A 41 -13.68 22.34 -2.96
C THR A 41 -14.36 23.38 -2.07
N ALA A 42 -15.68 23.25 -1.87
CA ALA A 42 -16.48 24.23 -1.15
C ALA A 42 -16.37 24.15 0.39
N VAL A 43 -15.58 23.22 0.95
CA VAL A 43 -15.47 22.99 2.40
C VAL A 43 -14.02 22.97 2.85
N PRO A 44 -13.72 23.33 4.11
CA PRO A 44 -12.38 23.14 4.67
C PRO A 44 -12.01 21.65 4.68
N GLN A 45 -10.75 21.36 4.34
CA GLN A 45 -10.20 20.00 4.30
C GLN A 45 -8.90 19.97 5.12
N SER A 46 -8.66 18.86 5.82
CA SER A 46 -7.37 18.56 6.44
C SER A 46 -6.59 17.63 5.54
N VAL A 47 -5.32 17.93 5.26
CA VAL A 47 -4.48 17.17 4.34
C VAL A 47 -3.29 16.54 5.04
N SER A 48 -2.95 15.31 4.66
CA SER A 48 -1.72 14.62 5.03
C SER A 48 -0.98 14.21 3.75
N LEU A 49 0.35 14.22 3.80
CA LEU A 49 1.25 13.88 2.70
C LEU A 49 2.12 12.69 3.12
N ALA A 50 2.46 11.83 2.17
CA ALA A 50 3.42 10.76 2.34
C ALA A 50 4.30 10.62 1.10
N TYR A 51 5.59 10.35 1.30
CA TYR A 51 6.57 10.17 0.23
C TYR A 51 7.80 9.40 0.72
N ARG A 52 8.69 9.05 -0.21
CA ARG A 52 9.99 8.47 0.13
C ARG A 52 11.02 9.59 0.37
N ASP A 53 11.62 9.58 1.55
CA ASP A 53 12.75 10.41 1.90
C ASP A 53 13.95 9.52 2.26
N ASP A 54 15.09 9.73 1.58
CA ASP A 54 16.31 8.92 1.71
C ASP A 54 16.05 7.40 1.71
N GLY A 55 15.15 6.94 0.85
CA GLY A 55 14.81 5.52 0.67
C GLY A 55 13.86 4.95 1.73
N ARG A 56 13.40 5.76 2.69
CA ARG A 56 12.41 5.37 3.71
C ARG A 56 11.09 6.08 3.46
N TRP A 57 9.98 5.39 3.69
CA TRP A 57 8.67 6.03 3.70
C TRP A 57 8.54 7.01 4.87
N MET A 58 7.90 8.15 4.64
CA MET A 58 7.49 9.07 5.68
C MET A 58 6.10 9.63 5.38
N SER A 59 5.34 9.92 6.43
CA SER A 59 4.06 10.64 6.36
C SER A 59 4.05 11.79 7.37
N HIS A 60 3.40 12.89 7.01
CA HIS A 60 3.28 14.08 7.83
C HIS A 60 2.01 14.86 7.48
N GLY A 61 1.54 15.66 8.43
CA GLY A 61 0.25 16.36 8.38
C GLY A 61 -0.18 16.71 9.81
N TRP A 62 -1.37 17.20 10.08
CA TRP A 62 -2.39 17.64 9.12
C TRP A 62 -2.26 19.13 8.80
N TRP A 63 -2.22 19.49 7.51
CA TRP A 63 -2.42 20.88 7.09
C TRP A 63 -3.91 21.19 7.00
N ALA A 64 -4.34 22.32 7.55
CA ALA A 64 -5.70 22.80 7.41
C ALA A 64 -5.81 23.71 6.19
N LEU A 65 -6.60 23.30 5.19
CA LEU A 65 -6.82 24.06 3.96
C LEU A 65 -8.26 24.59 3.94
N PRO A 66 -8.47 25.90 4.15
CA PRO A 66 -9.76 26.54 3.86
C PRO A 66 -10.22 26.36 2.40
N PRO A 67 -11.52 26.53 2.10
CA PRO A 67 -12.01 26.54 0.72
C PRO A 67 -11.26 27.56 -0.15
N GLU A 68 -11.00 27.22 -1.41
CA GLU A 68 -10.35 28.07 -2.41
C GLU A 68 -8.94 28.56 -2.01
N THR A 69 -8.23 27.78 -1.20
CA THR A 69 -6.84 28.08 -0.79
C THR A 69 -5.90 26.96 -1.21
N CYS A 70 -4.62 27.31 -1.36
CA CYS A 70 -3.55 26.37 -1.66
C CYS A 70 -2.50 26.43 -0.55
N GLU A 71 -2.02 25.27 -0.13
CA GLU A 71 -1.00 25.15 0.92
C GLU A 71 0.22 24.42 0.36
N ARG A 72 1.41 24.93 0.69
CA ARG A 72 2.67 24.32 0.31
C ARG A 72 3.01 23.21 1.31
N VAL A 73 2.73 21.98 0.91
CA VAL A 73 2.92 20.79 1.76
C VAL A 73 4.34 20.21 1.69
N LEU A 74 5.11 20.62 0.67
CA LEU A 74 6.54 20.30 0.56
C LEU A 74 7.30 21.48 -0.05
N ASP A 75 8.27 22.00 0.69
CA ASP A 75 9.09 23.15 0.28
C ASP A 75 10.28 22.76 -0.59
N ASP A 76 10.77 21.53 -0.47
CA ASP A 76 11.95 21.06 -1.18
C ASP A 76 11.65 20.66 -2.64
N PRO A 77 12.64 20.75 -3.54
CA PRO A 77 12.50 20.26 -4.90
C PRO A 77 12.02 18.80 -4.94
N LEU A 78 11.11 18.50 -5.86
CA LEU A 78 10.53 17.16 -5.95
C LEU A 78 11.57 16.17 -6.45
N LYS A 79 11.87 15.18 -5.61
CA LYS A 79 12.84 14.11 -5.87
C LYS A 79 12.17 12.81 -6.31
N ASN A 80 10.86 12.68 -6.07
CA ASN A 80 10.10 11.47 -6.38
C ASN A 80 9.16 11.76 -7.55
N ARG A 81 8.93 10.76 -8.41
CA ARG A 81 7.81 10.82 -9.36
C ARG A 81 6.47 10.82 -8.62
N PHE A 82 6.37 10.00 -7.59
CA PHE A 82 5.14 9.76 -6.85
C PHE A 82 5.17 10.34 -5.45
N TYR A 83 4.11 11.06 -5.13
CA TYR A 83 3.75 11.49 -3.78
C TYR A 83 2.36 10.93 -3.47
N TYR A 84 2.00 10.85 -2.20
CA TYR A 84 0.71 10.31 -1.78
C TYR A 84 0.06 11.29 -0.83
N PHE A 85 -1.23 11.56 -0.98
CA PHE A 85 -1.94 12.45 -0.09
C PHE A 85 -3.25 11.85 0.40
N ARG A 86 -3.69 12.32 1.55
CA ARG A 86 -5.01 12.03 2.10
C ARG A 86 -5.68 13.35 2.46
N SER A 87 -6.98 13.47 2.17
CA SER A 87 -7.77 14.59 2.67
C SER A 87 -8.96 14.13 3.50
N GLU A 88 -9.29 14.91 4.53
CA GLU A 88 -10.42 14.67 5.41
C GLU A 88 -11.30 15.91 5.52
N ALA A 89 -12.60 15.73 5.31
CA ALA A 89 -13.60 16.77 5.53
C ALA A 89 -14.95 16.16 5.97
N GLN A 90 -15.66 16.92 6.79
CA GLN A 90 -16.97 16.51 7.28
C GLN A 90 -17.97 16.38 6.12
N ASN A 91 -18.72 15.28 6.07
CA ASN A 91 -19.70 14.96 5.01
C ASN A 91 -19.10 14.83 3.59
N TRP A 92 -17.79 14.65 3.47
CA TRP A 92 -17.11 14.41 2.20
C TRP A 92 -16.46 13.02 2.19
N GLN A 93 -16.42 12.40 1.02
CA GLN A 93 -15.77 11.13 0.78
C GLN A 93 -14.45 11.39 0.07
N PHE A 94 -13.36 10.94 0.68
CA PHE A 94 -12.06 10.84 0.02
C PHE A 94 -12.03 9.61 -0.89
N LEU A 95 -11.39 9.76 -2.05
CA LEU A 95 -11.26 8.75 -3.07
C LEU A 95 -9.81 8.26 -3.11
N ASP A 96 -9.44 7.38 -2.19
CA ASP A 96 -8.09 6.83 -2.14
C ASP A 96 -7.76 5.88 -3.31
N GLU A 97 -6.47 5.61 -3.46
CA GLU A 97 -5.91 4.63 -4.41
C GLU A 97 -5.26 3.45 -3.68
N ARG A 98 -5.77 3.11 -2.48
CA ARG A 98 -5.40 1.88 -1.78
C ARG A 98 -3.92 1.77 -1.42
N ILE A 99 -3.32 2.88 -1.00
CA ILE A 99 -1.96 2.90 -0.46
C ILE A 99 -2.08 3.45 0.94
N SER A 100 -1.71 2.65 1.95
CA SER A 100 -1.83 3.02 3.35
C SER A 100 -0.56 3.66 3.89
N PHE A 101 -0.72 4.66 4.75
CA PHE A 101 0.36 5.20 5.56
C PHE A 101 -0.13 5.44 6.98
N CYS A 102 0.81 5.51 7.92
CA CYS A 102 0.51 5.85 9.29
C CYS A 102 0.10 7.33 9.41
N THR A 103 -0.91 7.61 10.24
CA THR A 103 -1.36 8.96 10.59
C THR A 103 -1.50 9.09 12.10
N ALA A 104 -1.46 10.31 12.61
CA ALA A 104 -1.77 10.60 14.00
C ALA A 104 -2.72 11.81 14.11
N PRO A 105 -3.42 11.98 15.24
CA PRO A 105 -4.15 13.21 15.53
C PRO A 105 -3.21 14.42 15.62
N GLY A 106 -3.65 15.58 15.11
CA GLY A 106 -2.87 16.82 15.18
C GLY A 106 -1.70 16.89 14.20
N GLU A 107 -0.70 17.72 14.48
CA GLU A 107 0.53 17.79 13.67
C GLU A 107 1.45 16.61 13.99
N PHE A 108 1.97 15.93 12.97
CA PHE A 108 2.77 14.73 13.09
C PHE A 108 3.81 14.60 11.97
N THR A 109 4.84 13.82 12.25
CA THR A 109 5.78 13.27 11.26
C THR A 109 6.12 11.85 11.69
N ILE A 110 5.85 10.88 10.82
CA ILE A 110 6.02 9.45 11.10
C ILE A 110 6.90 8.85 10.01
N TYR A 111 7.98 8.17 10.41
CA TYR A 111 8.84 7.40 9.50
C TYR A 111 8.39 5.95 9.44
N GLY A 112 8.32 5.37 8.25
CA GLY A 112 7.84 4.01 8.01
C GLY A 112 6.32 3.93 7.91
N ASP A 113 5.87 3.10 6.99
CA ASP A 113 4.50 2.88 6.52
C ASP A 113 3.86 1.60 7.05
N ARG A 114 4.62 0.76 7.76
CA ARG A 114 4.16 -0.53 8.30
C ARG A 114 3.86 -0.47 9.80
N ASP A 115 3.07 -1.44 10.26
CA ASP A 115 2.76 -1.70 11.66
C ASP A 115 2.20 -0.49 12.43
N CYS A 116 1.44 0.40 11.77
CA CYS A 116 0.95 1.65 12.34
C CYS A 116 0.22 1.44 13.69
N ALA A 117 -0.74 0.52 13.75
CA ALA A 117 -1.49 0.24 14.98
C ALA A 117 -0.58 -0.25 16.12
N ILE A 118 0.37 -1.13 15.81
CA ILE A 118 1.35 -1.66 16.79
C ILE A 118 2.26 -0.53 17.32
N ARG A 119 2.51 0.48 16.48
CA ARG A 119 3.32 1.64 16.80
C ARG A 119 2.52 2.77 17.46
N GLY A 120 1.23 2.58 17.71
CA GLY A 120 0.34 3.56 18.34
C GLY A 120 -0.16 4.66 17.40
N TYR A 121 -0.12 4.42 16.09
CA TYR A 121 -0.63 5.30 15.04
C TYR A 121 -1.90 4.73 14.41
N ASP A 122 -2.69 5.60 13.79
CA ASP A 122 -3.78 5.20 12.91
C ASP A 122 -3.20 4.79 11.54
N SER A 123 -3.91 3.95 10.81
CA SER A 123 -3.59 3.62 9.41
C SER A 123 -4.69 4.15 8.50
N ALA A 124 -4.31 4.87 7.44
CA ALA A 124 -5.25 5.52 6.56
C ALA A 124 -4.82 5.40 5.10
N PHE A 125 -5.80 5.38 4.17
CA PHE A 125 -5.54 5.31 2.74
C PHE A 125 -5.36 6.68 2.10
N PHE A 126 -4.44 6.71 1.14
CA PHE A 126 -3.97 7.86 0.38
C PHE A 126 -4.25 7.66 -1.12
N ALA A 127 -4.31 8.76 -1.86
CA ALA A 127 -4.33 8.81 -3.31
C ALA A 127 -2.97 9.22 -3.86
N LYS A 128 -2.63 8.75 -5.07
CA LYS A 128 -1.36 9.03 -5.73
C LYS A 128 -1.37 10.40 -6.40
N ILE A 129 -0.23 11.07 -6.34
CA ILE A 129 0.12 12.24 -7.15
C ILE A 129 1.28 11.80 -8.04
N ASP A 130 1.03 11.69 -9.34
CA ASP A 130 2.07 11.49 -10.34
C ASP A 130 2.54 12.84 -10.85
N THR A 131 3.77 13.21 -10.51
CA THR A 131 4.37 14.49 -10.89
C THR A 131 5.02 14.46 -12.26
N ASP A 132 5.11 13.26 -12.87
CA ASP A 132 5.84 13.01 -14.12
C ASP A 132 7.32 13.45 -14.07
N VAL A 133 7.86 13.68 -12.86
CA VAL A 133 9.27 13.93 -12.63
C VAL A 133 9.99 12.58 -12.65
N PRO A 134 10.94 12.32 -13.58
CA PRO A 134 11.80 11.15 -13.48
C PRO A 134 12.62 11.22 -12.18
N ALA A 135 12.83 10.10 -11.48
CA ALA A 135 13.75 10.04 -10.35
C ALA A 135 15.12 10.66 -10.74
N PRO A 136 15.80 11.41 -9.84
CA PRO A 136 16.59 12.56 -10.24
C PRO A 136 17.88 12.20 -11.00
N PRO A 137 18.19 12.87 -12.14
CA PRO A 137 19.57 13.21 -12.51
C PRO A 137 20.01 14.52 -11.81
N SER A 138 21.32 14.65 -11.63
CA SER A 138 21.97 15.77 -10.92
C SER A 138 21.75 17.13 -11.61
N SER A 139 21.35 18.10 -10.80
CA SER A 139 21.35 19.56 -11.01
C SER A 139 21.88 20.12 -12.34
N SER A 140 20.99 20.72 -13.13
CA SER A 140 21.25 21.99 -13.82
C SER A 140 19.95 22.63 -14.34
N GLY A 141 19.25 23.31 -13.45
CA GLY A 141 18.11 24.17 -13.80
C GLY A 141 17.28 24.46 -12.55
N GLN A 142 17.26 25.71 -12.07
CA GLN A 142 16.46 26.06 -10.91
C GLN A 142 14.97 25.91 -11.26
N PRO A 143 14.23 25.02 -10.59
CA PRO A 143 12.79 25.00 -10.72
C PRO A 143 12.19 26.23 -10.03
N VAL A 144 11.28 26.93 -10.69
CA VAL A 144 10.68 28.19 -10.17
C VAL A 144 9.22 27.99 -9.73
N VAL A 145 8.61 26.85 -10.09
CA VAL A 145 7.17 26.58 -9.86
C VAL A 145 6.95 25.32 -9.02
N ALA A 146 5.90 25.34 -8.20
CA ALA A 146 5.40 24.17 -7.49
C ALA A 146 4.63 23.24 -8.43
N TYR A 147 4.65 21.93 -8.15
CA TYR A 147 3.60 21.05 -8.66
C TYR A 147 2.30 21.34 -7.90
N VAL A 148 1.16 21.39 -8.58
CA VAL A 148 -0.14 21.68 -7.97
C VAL A 148 -1.06 20.46 -8.09
N ALA A 149 -1.40 19.86 -6.95
CA ALA A 149 -2.44 18.83 -6.87
C ALA A 149 -3.77 19.46 -6.40
N ARG A 150 -4.89 18.98 -6.93
CA ARG A 150 -6.24 19.48 -6.62
C ARG A 150 -7.04 18.48 -5.81
N LEU A 151 -7.64 18.92 -4.71
CA LEU A 151 -8.42 18.05 -3.84
C LEU A 151 -9.68 17.51 -4.54
N SER A 152 -10.31 18.27 -5.43
CA SER A 152 -11.54 17.85 -6.13
C SER A 152 -11.40 16.56 -6.95
N LEU A 153 -10.17 16.19 -7.34
CA LEU A 153 -9.87 14.93 -8.04
C LEU A 153 -10.11 13.71 -7.14
N HIS A 154 -9.91 13.85 -5.83
CA HIS A 154 -10.04 12.77 -4.85
C HIS A 154 -10.96 13.10 -3.67
N SER A 155 -11.70 14.21 -3.70
CA SER A 155 -12.61 14.60 -2.62
C SER A 155 -13.92 15.06 -3.20
N ARG A 156 -15.02 14.43 -2.78
CA ARG A 156 -16.38 14.76 -3.24
C ARG A 156 -17.41 14.74 -2.10
N PRO A 157 -18.53 15.47 -2.21
CA PRO A 157 -19.59 15.39 -1.21
C PRO A 157 -20.12 13.96 -1.07
N LYS A 158 -20.36 13.50 0.16
CA LYS A 158 -21.12 12.27 0.40
C LYS A 158 -22.55 12.52 -0.07
N THR A 159 -22.97 11.88 -1.17
CA THR A 159 -24.37 11.92 -1.59
C THR A 159 -25.23 11.26 -0.50
N GLY A 160 -26.22 12.01 0.00
CA GLY A 160 -27.11 11.60 1.08
C GLY A 160 -27.97 10.40 0.71
N GLY A 161 -27.40 9.20 0.78
CA GLY A 161 -28.14 8.00 1.06
C GLY A 161 -28.29 7.91 2.57
N ALA A 162 -29.51 8.10 3.06
CA ALA A 162 -29.93 7.53 4.33
C ALA A 162 -29.87 6.00 4.19
N GLY A 163 -28.65 5.43 4.22
CA GLY A 163 -28.47 4.11 4.77
C GLY A 163 -28.96 4.16 6.22
N PRO A 164 -29.55 3.07 6.74
CA PRO A 164 -30.09 3.08 8.09
C PRO A 164 -29.01 3.63 9.01
N LEU A 165 -29.40 4.60 9.84
CA LEU A 165 -28.65 5.05 11.00
C LEU A 165 -27.77 3.90 11.45
N SER A 166 -26.46 4.07 11.27
CA SER A 166 -25.48 3.27 11.99
C SER A 166 -25.85 3.52 13.43
N THR A 167 -26.72 2.64 13.95
CA THR A 167 -26.76 2.33 15.35
C THR A 167 -25.33 1.90 15.54
N VAL A 168 -24.55 2.83 16.04
CA VAL A 168 -23.38 2.57 16.82
C VAL A 168 -23.91 1.56 17.83
N LEU A 169 -23.84 0.28 17.47
CA LEU A 169 -23.39 -0.70 18.41
C LEU A 169 -22.07 -0.08 18.84
N SER A 170 -22.16 0.71 19.90
CA SER A 170 -21.26 0.59 21.01
C SER A 170 -21.05 -0.90 21.13
N GLY A 171 -20.04 -1.40 20.43
CA GLY A 171 -19.42 -2.66 20.77
C GLY A 171 -19.08 -2.43 22.23
N ALA A 172 -19.93 -3.00 23.10
CA ALA A 172 -19.64 -3.12 24.50
C ALA A 172 -18.16 -3.50 24.54
N GLY A 173 -17.35 -2.60 25.11
CA GLY A 173 -15.90 -2.59 24.90
C GLY A 173 -15.40 -4.01 24.86
N ALA A 174 -14.81 -4.42 23.74
CA ALA A 174 -14.27 -5.75 23.58
C ALA A 174 -13.30 -5.95 24.74
N THR A 175 -13.77 -6.64 25.77
CA THR A 175 -12.95 -6.89 26.94
C THR A 175 -11.81 -7.76 26.42
N ALA A 176 -10.60 -7.21 26.46
CA ALA A 176 -9.41 -8.05 26.51
C ALA A 176 -9.72 -9.20 27.47
N ASP A 177 -9.43 -10.43 27.03
CA ASP A 177 -9.68 -11.72 27.69
C ASP A 177 -10.99 -12.47 27.32
N SER A 178 -11.60 -12.16 26.16
CA SER A 178 -12.68 -12.99 25.59
C SER A 178 -12.14 -14.25 24.91
N ALA A 179 -12.75 -15.39 25.21
CA ALA A 179 -12.43 -16.66 24.56
C ALA A 179 -13.01 -16.72 23.14
N PHE A 180 -12.29 -17.34 22.21
CA PHE A 180 -12.74 -17.55 20.83
C PHE A 180 -12.44 -18.97 20.34
N ASP A 181 -13.16 -19.37 19.30
CA ASP A 181 -12.94 -20.58 18.49
C ASP A 181 -13.34 -20.23 17.05
N GLN A 182 -12.36 -20.12 16.16
CA GLN A 182 -12.51 -19.51 14.85
C GLN A 182 -11.76 -20.28 13.76
N ASP A 183 -12.35 -20.31 12.57
CA ASP A 183 -11.69 -20.73 11.35
C ASP A 183 -10.85 -19.57 10.80
N VAL A 184 -9.60 -19.85 10.45
CA VAL A 184 -8.61 -18.85 9.99
C VAL A 184 -7.77 -19.41 8.85
N THR A 185 -7.07 -18.53 8.15
CA THR A 185 -6.03 -18.89 7.18
C THR A 185 -4.68 -18.43 7.71
N PHE A 186 -3.73 -19.35 7.88
CA PHE A 186 -2.39 -19.01 8.34
C PHE A 186 -1.63 -18.26 7.25
N GLN A 187 -0.96 -17.15 7.59
CA GLN A 187 -0.15 -16.41 6.63
C GLN A 187 1.35 -16.64 6.79
N GLY A 188 1.85 -16.75 8.01
CA GLY A 188 3.28 -16.86 8.26
C GLY A 188 3.67 -16.35 9.64
N CYS A 189 4.91 -16.64 10.02
CA CYS A 189 5.53 -16.09 11.22
C CYS A 189 6.75 -15.24 10.82
N GLU A 190 6.85 -14.06 11.42
CA GLU A 190 7.97 -13.13 11.21
C GLU A 190 8.78 -13.00 12.49
N GLU A 191 10.10 -13.20 12.40
CA GLU A 191 11.03 -12.93 13.49
C GLU A 191 11.50 -11.48 13.40
N ARG A 192 11.28 -10.73 14.48
CA ARG A 192 11.76 -9.36 14.64
C ARG A 192 13.20 -9.37 15.16
N GLY A 193 13.92 -8.27 14.90
CA GLY A 193 15.33 -8.13 15.33
C GLY A 193 15.57 -8.16 16.85
N ASP A 194 14.52 -8.23 17.67
CA ASP A 194 14.57 -8.43 19.12
C ASP A 194 14.29 -9.90 19.56
N GLY A 195 14.22 -10.84 18.61
CA GLY A 195 13.93 -12.26 18.85
C GLY A 195 12.45 -12.57 19.11
N ARG A 196 11.57 -11.56 19.00
CA ARG A 196 10.13 -11.80 19.04
C ARG A 196 9.66 -12.39 17.73
N VAL A 197 8.85 -13.43 17.82
CA VAL A 197 8.15 -14.02 16.68
C VAL A 197 6.69 -13.61 16.72
N ILE A 198 6.18 -13.17 15.57
CA ILE A 198 4.77 -12.82 15.39
C ILE A 198 4.21 -13.67 14.26
N CYS A 199 3.25 -14.53 14.59
CA CYS A 199 2.52 -15.34 13.63
C CYS A 199 1.19 -14.67 13.28
N LYS A 200 0.93 -14.48 11.99
CA LYS A 200 -0.26 -13.82 11.45
C LYS A 200 -1.25 -14.87 10.94
N LEU A 201 -2.52 -14.75 11.34
CA LEU A 201 -3.63 -15.56 10.89
C LEU A 201 -4.77 -14.65 10.42
N VAL A 202 -5.31 -14.89 9.24
CA VAL A 202 -6.36 -14.05 8.63
C VAL A 202 -7.75 -14.59 9.01
N MET A 203 -8.65 -13.71 9.41
CA MET A 203 -10.02 -14.04 9.83
C MET A 203 -11.05 -13.04 9.28
N GLY A 204 -11.76 -13.40 8.21
CA GLY A 204 -12.78 -12.51 7.64
C GLY A 204 -12.19 -11.16 7.22
N ALA A 205 -12.69 -10.07 7.81
CA ALA A 205 -12.20 -8.71 7.57
C ALA A 205 -11.10 -8.25 8.55
N GLY A 206 -10.54 -9.16 9.35
CA GLY A 206 -9.54 -8.88 10.37
C GLY A 206 -8.41 -9.91 10.41
N GLN A 207 -7.50 -9.70 11.36
CA GLN A 207 -6.36 -10.58 11.59
C GLN A 207 -6.13 -10.87 13.07
N LEU A 208 -5.57 -12.05 13.32
CA LEU A 208 -5.11 -12.54 14.60
C LEU A 208 -3.58 -12.62 14.60
N CYS A 209 -2.96 -12.00 15.60
CA CYS A 209 -1.52 -12.03 15.82
C CYS A 209 -1.21 -12.83 17.08
N VAL A 210 -0.37 -13.85 16.95
CA VAL A 210 0.07 -14.72 18.05
C VAL A 210 1.57 -14.56 18.24
N THR A 211 2.00 -14.29 19.46
CA THR A 211 3.40 -13.97 19.78
C THR A 211 4.06 -15.00 20.70
N ASN A 212 5.38 -15.10 20.64
CA ASN A 212 6.20 -15.92 21.55
C ASN A 212 6.47 -15.21 22.90
N ASP A 213 5.48 -14.51 23.45
CA ASP A 213 5.58 -13.73 24.69
C ASP A 213 5.33 -14.54 25.97
N GLY A 214 5.18 -15.86 25.83
CA GLY A 214 4.89 -16.79 26.91
C GLY A 214 3.40 -16.99 27.21
N MET A 215 2.49 -16.32 26.49
CA MET A 215 1.06 -16.53 26.68
C MET A 215 0.51 -17.72 25.88
N THR A 216 1.18 -18.11 24.79
CA THR A 216 0.88 -19.31 24.00
C THR A 216 1.94 -20.37 24.26
N ASP A 217 1.54 -21.65 24.37
CA ASP A 217 2.47 -22.76 24.53
C ASP A 217 3.52 -22.74 23.39
N PRO A 218 4.84 -22.78 23.68
CA PRO A 218 5.87 -22.79 22.66
C PRO A 218 5.68 -23.90 21.61
N ALA A 219 5.14 -25.06 21.98
CA ALA A 219 4.87 -26.13 21.02
C ALA A 219 3.79 -25.75 19.99
N ILE A 220 2.87 -24.83 20.30
CA ILE A 220 1.92 -24.29 19.32
C ILE A 220 2.62 -23.28 18.40
N ILE A 221 3.54 -22.46 18.93
CA ILE A 221 4.35 -21.54 18.13
C ILE A 221 5.23 -22.30 17.13
N ASP A 222 5.93 -23.34 17.59
CA ASP A 222 6.76 -24.21 16.73
C ASP A 222 5.92 -24.85 15.61
N ARG A 223 4.70 -25.29 15.95
CA ARG A 223 3.76 -25.83 14.97
C ARG A 223 3.31 -24.78 13.96
N LEU A 224 3.04 -23.54 14.38
CA LEU A 224 2.70 -22.43 13.47
C LEU A 224 3.84 -22.14 12.50
N GLN A 225 5.08 -22.06 13.00
CA GLN A 225 6.26 -21.80 12.17
C GLN A 225 6.54 -22.90 11.13
N ALA A 226 6.05 -24.12 11.37
CA ALA A 226 6.19 -25.25 10.45
C ALA A 226 5.06 -25.34 9.40
N LEU A 227 4.12 -24.39 9.36
CA LEU A 227 3.04 -24.37 8.38
C LEU A 227 3.41 -23.56 7.14
N ASP A 228 2.83 -23.96 6.01
CA ASP A 228 2.90 -23.19 4.77
C ASP A 228 1.88 -22.05 4.78
N PRO A 229 2.21 -20.86 4.25
CA PRO A 229 1.24 -19.79 4.01
C PRO A 229 0.01 -20.28 3.25
N GLY A 230 -1.18 -19.81 3.63
CA GLY A 230 -2.45 -20.27 3.07
C GLY A 230 -3.07 -21.47 3.78
N THR A 231 -2.36 -22.12 4.74
CA THR A 231 -2.91 -23.30 5.43
C THR A 231 -4.22 -22.97 6.17
N PRO A 232 -5.33 -23.67 5.87
CA PRO A 232 -6.59 -23.48 6.58
C PRO A 232 -6.55 -24.14 7.96
N LEU A 233 -6.87 -23.35 8.98
CA LEU A 233 -6.84 -23.78 10.37
C LEU A 233 -8.18 -23.51 11.07
N ARG A 234 -8.41 -24.25 12.15
CA ARG A 234 -9.29 -23.87 13.24
C ARG A 234 -8.46 -23.66 14.49
N VAL A 235 -8.65 -22.52 15.17
CA VAL A 235 -7.87 -22.11 16.34
C VAL A 235 -8.80 -21.67 17.45
N SER A 236 -8.43 -21.99 18.68
CA SER A 236 -9.12 -21.48 19.88
C SER A 236 -8.13 -20.84 20.84
N GLY A 237 -8.63 -19.91 21.65
CA GLY A 237 -7.75 -19.07 22.46
C GLY A 237 -8.45 -17.97 23.22
N LYS A 238 -7.65 -17.00 23.65
CA LYS A 238 -8.10 -15.78 24.32
C LYS A 238 -7.55 -14.56 23.60
N SER A 239 -8.40 -13.57 23.36
CA SER A 239 -7.97 -12.27 22.83
C SER A 239 -7.30 -11.47 23.94
N LEU A 240 -6.09 -10.97 23.73
CA LEU A 240 -5.25 -10.28 24.73
C LEU A 240 -5.33 -8.76 24.61
N THR A 241 -5.40 -8.25 23.38
CA THR A 241 -5.61 -6.83 23.09
C THR A 241 -6.28 -6.76 21.72
N SER A 242 -7.46 -6.15 21.65
CA SER A 242 -8.22 -5.98 20.41
C SER A 242 -8.16 -4.51 20.02
N GLY A 243 -7.53 -4.20 18.88
CA GLY A 243 -7.98 -3.08 18.05
C GLY A 243 -9.17 -3.55 17.22
N ASP A 244 -9.85 -2.64 16.50
CA ASP A 244 -11.00 -3.00 15.66
C ASP A 244 -10.64 -4.01 14.54
N ARG A 245 -9.35 -4.13 14.20
CA ARG A 245 -8.89 -4.82 12.98
C ARG A 245 -7.68 -5.75 13.16
N VAL A 246 -6.87 -5.55 14.20
CA VAL A 246 -5.77 -6.44 14.62
C VAL A 246 -6.07 -6.94 16.03
N THR A 247 -6.16 -8.26 16.18
CA THR A 247 -6.39 -8.90 17.48
C THR A 247 -5.13 -9.63 17.90
N PHE A 248 -4.52 -9.23 19.02
CA PHE A 248 -3.50 -10.06 19.67
C PHE A 248 -4.18 -11.16 20.46
N ALA A 249 -3.67 -12.38 20.38
CA ALA A 249 -4.26 -13.52 21.06
C ALA A 249 -3.23 -14.53 21.58
N SER A 250 -3.63 -15.24 22.62
CA SER A 250 -3.01 -16.51 23.00
C SER A 250 -3.82 -17.68 22.47
N LEU A 251 -3.14 -18.71 21.98
CA LEU A 251 -3.78 -19.94 21.51
C LEU A 251 -3.67 -21.05 22.55
N ASN A 252 -4.74 -21.82 22.71
CA ASN A 252 -4.75 -23.07 23.48
C ASN A 252 -4.91 -24.31 22.59
N ALA A 253 -5.45 -24.15 21.37
CA ALA A 253 -5.55 -25.22 20.40
C ALA A 253 -5.38 -24.70 18.97
N LEU A 254 -4.85 -25.58 18.14
CA LEU A 254 -4.64 -25.38 16.71
C LEU A 254 -4.81 -26.73 16.00
N THR A 255 -5.71 -26.77 15.02
CA THR A 255 -5.94 -27.93 14.16
C THR A 255 -6.06 -27.50 12.71
N LYS A 256 -5.41 -28.22 11.79
CA LYS A 256 -5.69 -28.09 10.36
C LYS A 256 -7.14 -28.49 10.11
N ARG A 257 -7.85 -27.73 9.27
CA ARG A 257 -9.22 -28.05 8.85
C ARG A 257 -9.22 -28.38 7.36
N GLU A 258 -10.30 -29.00 6.90
CA GLU A 258 -10.55 -29.20 5.46
C GLU A 258 -10.71 -27.85 4.74
N GLU A 259 -10.28 -27.83 3.48
CA GLU A 259 -10.43 -26.68 2.60
C GLU A 259 -11.90 -26.45 2.23
N THR A 260 -12.32 -25.19 2.32
CA THR A 260 -13.60 -24.73 1.81
C THR A 260 -13.44 -24.21 0.38
N ARG A 261 -14.56 -23.97 -0.29
CA ARG A 261 -14.56 -23.31 -1.60
C ARG A 261 -13.85 -21.95 -1.59
N HIS A 262 -13.90 -21.24 -0.46
CA HIS A 262 -13.23 -19.95 -0.32
C HIS A 262 -11.71 -20.09 -0.17
N ASP A 263 -11.25 -21.16 0.49
CA ASP A 263 -9.81 -21.46 0.58
C ASP A 263 -9.25 -21.85 -0.79
N LEU A 264 -9.96 -22.74 -1.51
CA LEU A 264 -9.57 -23.12 -2.86
C LEU A 264 -9.54 -21.92 -3.83
N MET A 265 -10.49 -20.99 -3.69
CA MET A 265 -10.50 -19.79 -4.53
C MET A 265 -9.39 -18.79 -4.15
N LEU A 266 -8.95 -18.79 -2.89
CA LEU A 266 -7.78 -18.01 -2.46
C LEU A 266 -6.48 -18.65 -3.01
N ASP A 267 -6.40 -19.97 -3.02
CA ASP A 267 -5.30 -20.72 -3.65
C ASP A 267 -5.24 -20.46 -5.17
N ASP A 268 -6.38 -20.49 -5.87
CA ASP A 268 -6.48 -20.14 -7.29
C ASP A 268 -6.03 -18.69 -7.59
N LEU A 269 -6.07 -17.79 -6.60
CA LEU A 269 -5.58 -16.41 -6.74
C LEU A 269 -4.05 -16.30 -6.59
N ALA A 270 -3.37 -17.29 -6.01
CA ALA A 270 -1.94 -17.27 -5.79
C ALA A 270 -1.18 -17.07 -7.10
N GLY A 271 -0.18 -16.19 -7.10
CA GLY A 271 0.61 -15.87 -8.30
C GLY A 271 0.79 -14.38 -8.56
N GLN A 272 1.37 -14.05 -9.72
CA GLN A 272 1.64 -12.67 -10.12
C GLN A 272 0.59 -12.17 -11.11
N TRP A 273 0.01 -11.02 -10.81
CA TRP A 273 -1.04 -10.38 -11.58
C TRP A 273 -0.61 -8.97 -11.98
N VAL A 274 -0.76 -8.62 -13.26
CA VAL A 274 -0.43 -7.30 -13.81
C VAL A 274 -1.71 -6.65 -14.31
N SER A 275 -1.93 -5.39 -13.97
CA SER A 275 -3.09 -4.62 -14.43
C SER A 275 -3.05 -4.44 -15.94
N GLN A 276 -4.19 -4.67 -16.59
CA GLN A 276 -4.34 -4.43 -18.03
C GLN A 276 -4.40 -2.92 -18.36
N ALA A 277 -4.66 -2.06 -17.36
CA ALA A 277 -4.76 -0.62 -17.54
C ALA A 277 -3.42 0.11 -17.31
N ASP A 278 -2.54 -0.43 -16.46
CA ASP A 278 -1.23 0.12 -16.15
C ASP A 278 -0.24 -1.02 -15.89
N ALA A 279 0.74 -1.22 -16.78
CA ALA A 279 1.72 -2.30 -16.66
C ALA A 279 2.66 -2.16 -15.44
N TYR A 280 2.72 -0.98 -14.82
CA TYR A 280 3.45 -0.79 -13.57
C TYR A 280 2.63 -1.23 -12.34
N ASP A 281 1.31 -1.26 -12.42
CA ASP A 281 0.44 -1.74 -11.34
C ASP A 281 0.37 -3.27 -11.38
N LEU A 282 1.05 -3.91 -10.42
CA LEU A 282 1.08 -5.36 -10.31
C LEU A 282 1.03 -5.78 -8.85
N PHE A 283 0.64 -7.02 -8.61
CA PHE A 283 0.69 -7.60 -7.29
C PHE A 283 1.04 -9.08 -7.34
N VAL A 284 1.55 -9.59 -6.23
CA VAL A 284 1.86 -11.00 -6.02
C VAL A 284 1.04 -11.49 -4.84
N ILE A 285 0.34 -12.60 -5.01
CA ILE A 285 -0.41 -13.28 -3.95
C ILE A 285 0.34 -14.55 -3.55
N GLU A 286 0.60 -14.69 -2.25
CA GLU A 286 1.18 -15.88 -1.63
C GLU A 286 0.41 -16.20 -0.35
N GLY A 287 -0.23 -17.38 -0.33
CA GLY A 287 -1.16 -17.76 0.72
C GLY A 287 -2.33 -16.77 0.82
N ALA A 288 -2.49 -16.18 2.00
CA ALA A 288 -3.48 -15.15 2.31
C ALA A 288 -2.90 -13.72 2.32
N ALA A 289 -1.78 -13.44 1.65
CA ALA A 289 -1.25 -12.08 1.52
C ALA A 289 -1.09 -11.67 0.06
N ARG A 290 -1.41 -10.40 -0.21
CA ARG A 290 -1.08 -9.69 -1.43
C ARG A 290 0.00 -8.66 -1.14
N ARG A 291 1.11 -8.72 -1.87
CA ARG A 291 2.07 -7.61 -1.95
C ARG A 291 1.80 -6.83 -3.23
N ASN A 292 1.48 -5.56 -3.09
CA ASN A 292 1.23 -4.64 -4.20
C ASN A 292 2.52 -3.92 -4.58
N PHE A 293 2.69 -3.67 -5.87
CA PHE A 293 3.85 -3.01 -6.42
C PHE A 293 3.41 -1.96 -7.44
N TYR A 294 4.16 -0.87 -7.47
CA TYR A 294 4.17 0.05 -8.58
C TYR A 294 5.56 0.06 -9.21
N GLY A 295 5.69 -0.57 -10.39
CA GLY A 295 6.97 -0.92 -10.97
C GLY A 295 7.75 -1.88 -10.07
N SER A 296 8.96 -1.50 -9.67
CA SER A 296 9.80 -2.32 -8.78
C SER A 296 9.65 -1.98 -7.30
N VAL A 297 8.72 -1.08 -6.95
CA VAL A 297 8.55 -0.57 -5.59
C VAL A 297 7.36 -1.24 -4.95
N GLU A 298 7.58 -2.00 -3.88
CA GLU A 298 6.50 -2.52 -3.03
C GLU A 298 5.79 -1.35 -2.36
N THR A 299 4.48 -1.23 -2.57
CA THR A 299 3.65 -0.12 -2.08
C THR A 299 2.89 -0.48 -0.82
N MET A 300 2.38 -1.71 -0.72
CA MET A 300 1.57 -2.16 0.42
C MET A 300 1.43 -3.67 0.47
N THR A 301 1.43 -4.24 1.68
CA THR A 301 1.00 -5.62 1.93
C THR A 301 -0.41 -5.63 2.49
N GLU A 302 -1.27 -6.47 1.93
CA GLU A 302 -2.63 -6.71 2.42
C GLU A 302 -2.83 -8.19 2.76
N LEU A 303 -3.59 -8.45 3.81
CA LEU A 303 -4.10 -9.76 4.18
C LEU A 303 -5.46 -9.98 3.50
N LEU A 304 -5.60 -11.14 2.87
CA LEU A 304 -6.71 -11.49 2.00
C LEU A 304 -7.60 -12.56 2.63
N SER A 305 -8.90 -12.40 2.49
CA SER A 305 -9.83 -13.51 2.68
C SER A 305 -10.93 -13.48 1.63
N VAL A 306 -11.45 -14.64 1.28
CA VAL A 306 -12.60 -14.76 0.39
C VAL A 306 -13.85 -14.98 1.23
N GLN A 307 -14.86 -14.13 1.04
CA GLN A 307 -16.08 -14.10 1.84
C GLN A 307 -17.35 -14.08 0.98
N THR A 308 -18.48 -14.43 1.58
CA THR A 308 -19.80 -14.35 0.94
C THR A 308 -20.38 -12.94 0.95
N ALA A 309 -19.88 -12.06 1.83
CA ALA A 309 -20.28 -10.68 2.00
C ALA A 309 -19.07 -9.80 2.35
N CYS A 310 -19.16 -8.49 2.11
CA CYS A 310 -18.11 -7.54 2.45
C CYS A 310 -18.71 -6.14 2.70
N ASP A 311 -18.58 -5.62 3.93
CA ASP A 311 -19.08 -4.31 4.38
C ASP A 311 -20.47 -3.94 3.81
N ASP A 312 -20.63 -2.71 3.28
CA ASP A 312 -21.85 -2.17 2.70
C ASP A 312 -22.17 -2.71 1.28
N ALA A 313 -21.41 -3.69 0.78
CA ALA A 313 -21.64 -4.24 -0.55
C ALA A 313 -23.00 -4.95 -0.61
N THR A 314 -23.85 -4.50 -1.54
CA THR A 314 -25.16 -5.10 -1.76
C THR A 314 -25.04 -6.30 -2.71
N GLY A 315 -25.49 -7.47 -2.25
CA GLY A 315 -25.56 -8.70 -3.06
C GLY A 315 -24.68 -9.84 -2.55
N ALA A 316 -25.02 -11.07 -2.96
CA ALA A 316 -24.24 -12.26 -2.62
C ALA A 316 -22.94 -12.34 -3.43
N GLY A 317 -21.87 -12.74 -2.77
CA GLY A 317 -20.51 -12.82 -3.31
C GLY A 317 -20.28 -13.91 -4.38
N PRO A 318 -19.02 -14.28 -4.63
CA PRO A 318 -17.89 -14.12 -3.70
C PRO A 318 -17.22 -12.74 -3.73
N TYR A 319 -16.68 -12.34 -2.58
CA TYR A 319 -15.90 -11.13 -2.38
C TYR A 319 -14.48 -11.46 -1.93
N LEU A 320 -13.48 -10.79 -2.49
CA LEU A 320 -12.13 -10.71 -1.95
C LEU A 320 -12.07 -9.52 -1.00
N VAL A 321 -11.86 -9.82 0.27
CA VAL A 321 -11.67 -8.88 1.36
C VAL A 321 -10.17 -8.70 1.54
N ALA A 322 -9.68 -7.47 1.49
CA ALA A 322 -8.26 -7.17 1.61
C ALA A 322 -8.03 -6.12 2.69
N GLN A 323 -7.34 -6.47 3.76
CA GLN A 323 -7.01 -5.56 4.86
C GLN A 323 -5.53 -5.22 4.81
N ALA A 324 -5.13 -3.95 4.98
CA ALA A 324 -3.71 -3.62 5.13
C ALA A 324 -3.09 -4.39 6.31
N GLU A 325 -1.88 -4.89 6.13
CA GLU A 325 -1.19 -5.77 7.10
C GLU A 325 -1.03 -5.11 8.49
N ASP A 326 -0.98 -3.79 8.54
CA ASP A 326 -0.85 -2.99 9.75
C ASP A 326 -2.17 -2.80 10.54
N GLY A 327 -3.27 -3.40 10.08
CA GLY A 327 -4.60 -3.23 10.64
C GLY A 327 -5.38 -2.05 10.07
N GLY A 328 -4.88 -1.45 8.98
CA GLY A 328 -5.56 -0.41 8.24
C GLY A 328 -6.88 -0.85 7.63
N PRO A 329 -7.51 0.01 6.82
CA PRO A 329 -8.88 -0.24 6.41
C PRO A 329 -9.02 -1.44 5.48
N THR A 330 -10.23 -1.97 5.43
CA THR A 330 -10.55 -3.12 4.59
C THR A 330 -11.05 -2.62 3.25
N HIS A 331 -10.60 -3.27 2.19
CA HIS A 331 -11.09 -3.09 0.84
C HIS A 331 -11.91 -4.30 0.41
N CYS A 332 -13.02 -4.01 -0.26
CA CYS A 332 -13.96 -5.01 -0.77
C CYS A 332 -13.92 -5.08 -2.30
N TYR A 333 -13.63 -6.26 -2.83
CA TYR A 333 -13.73 -6.54 -4.27
C TYR A 333 -14.73 -7.65 -4.51
N ARG A 334 -15.72 -7.42 -5.37
CA ARG A 334 -16.48 -8.54 -5.92
C ARG A 334 -15.61 -9.26 -6.93
N ILE A 335 -15.43 -10.57 -6.79
CA ILE A 335 -14.76 -11.37 -7.80
C ILE A 335 -15.78 -11.63 -8.92
N ILE A 336 -15.61 -10.94 -10.05
CA ILE A 336 -16.48 -11.11 -11.23
C ILE A 336 -16.09 -12.39 -11.97
N SER A 337 -14.79 -12.59 -12.18
CA SER A 337 -14.23 -13.77 -12.84
C SER A 337 -12.83 -14.04 -12.33
N LEU A 338 -12.50 -15.32 -12.16
CA LEU A 338 -11.17 -15.82 -11.88
C LEU A 338 -10.93 -17.01 -12.80
N THR A 339 -9.94 -16.90 -13.67
CA THR A 339 -9.49 -17.95 -14.58
C THR A 339 -7.99 -18.18 -14.40
N GLU A 340 -7.44 -19.15 -15.12
CA GLU A 340 -6.00 -19.39 -15.14
C GLU A 340 -5.20 -18.16 -15.59
N ASN A 341 -5.74 -17.32 -16.49
CA ASN A 341 -4.99 -16.22 -17.10
C ASN A 341 -5.52 -14.82 -16.79
N GLU A 342 -6.81 -14.69 -16.46
CA GLU A 342 -7.47 -13.41 -16.22
C GLU A 342 -8.17 -13.39 -14.86
N LEU A 343 -8.02 -12.26 -14.16
CA LEU A 343 -8.77 -11.92 -12.96
C LEU A 343 -9.52 -10.61 -13.19
N VAL A 344 -10.83 -10.64 -12.97
CA VAL A 344 -11.70 -9.47 -13.06
C VAL A 344 -12.33 -9.22 -11.70
N LEU A 345 -12.03 -8.06 -11.13
CA LEU A 345 -12.55 -7.59 -9.86
C LEU A 345 -13.45 -6.38 -10.07
N SER A 346 -14.45 -6.20 -9.20
CA SER A 346 -15.19 -4.94 -9.08
C SER A 346 -14.94 -4.33 -7.72
N TYR A 347 -14.36 -3.14 -7.68
CA TYR A 347 -14.12 -2.42 -6.43
C TYR A 347 -15.42 -1.85 -5.87
N MET A 348 -15.75 -2.22 -4.64
CA MET A 348 -16.96 -1.75 -3.96
C MET A 348 -16.68 -0.49 -3.13
N PRO A 349 -17.64 0.46 -3.01
CA PRO A 349 -19.00 0.42 -3.55
C PRO A 349 -19.11 0.99 -4.98
N ARG A 350 -18.02 1.48 -5.57
CA ARG A 350 -18.05 2.22 -6.84
C ARG A 350 -18.44 1.35 -8.04
N GLY A 351 -18.24 0.04 -7.94
CA GLY A 351 -18.44 -0.90 -9.04
C GLY A 351 -17.36 -0.79 -10.13
N THR A 352 -16.25 -0.08 -9.87
CA THR A 352 -15.17 0.08 -10.84
C THR A 352 -14.55 -1.26 -11.15
N GLU A 353 -14.58 -1.66 -12.42
CA GLU A 353 -14.00 -2.92 -12.88
C GLU A 353 -12.48 -2.79 -13.01
N LEU A 354 -11.76 -3.77 -12.48
CA LEU A 354 -10.32 -3.89 -12.50
C LEU A 354 -9.98 -5.22 -13.17
N ARG A 355 -9.13 -5.19 -14.20
CA ARG A 355 -8.75 -6.36 -14.99
C ARG A 355 -7.26 -6.61 -14.86
N TYR A 356 -6.90 -7.85 -14.56
CA TYR A 356 -5.52 -8.28 -14.38
C TYR A 356 -5.23 -9.51 -15.23
N GLN A 357 -4.01 -9.56 -15.76
CA GLN A 357 -3.45 -10.67 -16.51
C GLN A 357 -2.42 -11.38 -15.64
N ARG A 358 -2.47 -12.72 -15.59
CA ARG A 358 -1.49 -13.53 -14.89
C ARG A 358 -0.14 -13.53 -15.62
N HIS A 359 0.97 -13.44 -14.89
CA HIS A 359 2.32 -13.27 -15.46
C HIS A 359 3.37 -14.22 -14.85
N ASP A 360 3.00 -15.12 -13.94
CA ASP A 360 3.86 -16.17 -13.38
C ASP A 360 3.73 -17.53 -14.07
N LEU A 361 2.80 -17.66 -15.03
CA LEU A 361 2.70 -18.85 -15.87
C LEU A 361 3.76 -18.83 -16.99
N PRO A 362 4.32 -20.00 -17.38
CA PRO A 362 5.14 -20.10 -18.57
C PRO A 362 4.37 -19.58 -19.79
N LEU A 363 5.04 -18.78 -20.64
CA LEU A 363 4.52 -18.46 -21.97
C LEU A 363 4.42 -19.78 -22.75
N ASN A 364 3.20 -20.30 -22.91
CA ASN A 364 2.94 -21.46 -23.76
C ASN A 364 3.16 -21.14 -25.24
#